data_AF-A0A8X7RU49-F1
#
_entry.id   AF-A0A8X7RU49-F1
#
_cell.length_a   1.000
_cell.length_b   1.000
_cell.length_c   1.000
_cell.angle_alpha   90.00
_cell.angle_beta   90.00
_cell.angle_gamma   90.00
#
_symmetry.space_group_name_H-M   'P 1'
#
loop_
_entity.id
_entity.type
_entity.pdbx_description
1 polymer ?
#
loop_
_entity_poly.entity_id
_entity_poly.type
_entity_poly.pdbx_seq_one_letter_code
_entity_poly.pdbx_strand_id
1 'polypeptide(L)'
;MENQEGSGNFPRWENMDKDILSNIFKKLDVVDVIMGASRVCITWFLASHNKTIWNTIKLNDLDSIILDNPFSPNLQASDSRYQLRKILAEINKFARTIPNSFFFNVYCSVAEEDLAIISNGYAKLC
;
A
#
# COMPACT_ATOMS: atom_id res chain seq x y z
N MET A 1 -15.52 -6.18 47.21
CA MET A 1 -16.19 -6.00 45.91
C MET A 1 -15.14 -6.23 44.84
N GLU A 2 -15.07 -7.45 44.33
CA GLU A 2 -14.20 -7.81 43.20
C GLU A 2 -14.89 -7.34 41.92
N ASN A 3 -14.27 -6.43 41.19
CA ASN A 3 -14.67 -6.12 39.82
C ASN A 3 -14.02 -7.17 38.92
N GLN A 4 -14.74 -8.26 38.67
CA GLN A 4 -14.44 -9.17 37.56
C GLN A 4 -14.80 -8.47 36.25
N GLU A 5 -13.90 -7.66 35.73
CA GLU A 5 -13.91 -7.37 34.30
C GLU A 5 -13.58 -8.66 33.58
N GLY A 6 -14.59 -9.26 32.95
CA GLY A 6 -14.43 -10.48 32.18
C GLY A 6 -13.34 -10.27 31.14
N SER A 7 -12.20 -10.94 31.32
CA SER A 7 -11.15 -11.06 30.32
C SER A 7 -11.67 -11.96 29.19
N GLY A 8 -12.62 -11.44 28.42
CA GLY A 8 -12.98 -12.04 27.14
C GLY A 8 -11.71 -12.11 26.33
N ASN A 9 -11.25 -13.33 26.02
CA ASN A 9 -10.10 -13.55 25.18
C ASN A 9 -10.49 -13.14 23.75
N PHE A 10 -10.48 -11.84 23.47
CA PHE A 10 -10.80 -11.31 22.15
C PHE A 10 -9.72 -11.78 21.18
N PRO A 11 -10.11 -12.36 20.02
CA PRO A 11 -9.14 -12.80 19.03
C PRO A 11 -8.27 -11.63 18.61
N ARG A 12 -6.95 -11.79 18.75
CA ARG A 12 -5.99 -10.80 18.27
C ARG A 12 -6.02 -10.74 16.74
N TRP A 13 -5.83 -9.55 16.19
CA TRP A 13 -5.77 -9.35 14.74
C TRP A 13 -4.67 -10.16 14.05
N GLU A 14 -3.58 -10.47 14.75
CA GLU A 14 -2.49 -11.32 14.25
C GLU A 14 -2.92 -12.78 13.98
N ASN A 15 -4.00 -13.23 14.62
CA ASN A 15 -4.58 -14.57 14.49
C ASN A 15 -5.83 -14.57 13.59
N MET A 16 -6.19 -13.44 13.00
CA MET A 16 -7.31 -13.35 12.07
C MET A 16 -6.99 -14.13 10.78
N ASP A 17 -8.02 -14.75 10.20
CA ASP A 17 -7.89 -15.45 8.93
C ASP A 17 -7.30 -14.53 7.84
N LYS A 18 -6.33 -15.07 7.08
CA LYS A 18 -5.56 -14.32 6.10
C LYS A 18 -6.44 -13.75 4.98
N ASP A 19 -7.51 -14.44 4.59
CA ASP A 19 -8.41 -13.99 3.53
C ASP A 19 -9.31 -12.86 4.03
N ILE A 20 -9.69 -12.88 5.32
CA ILE A 20 -10.37 -11.75 5.97
C ILE A 20 -9.44 -10.53 6.02
N LEU A 21 -8.20 -10.69 6.48
CA LEU A 21 -7.20 -9.61 6.48
C LEU A 21 -6.98 -9.05 5.07
N SER A 22 -6.89 -9.94 4.07
CA SER A 22 -6.74 -9.53 2.66
C SER A 22 -7.93 -8.70 2.18
N ASN A 23 -9.15 -9.05 2.57
CA ASN A 23 -10.36 -8.29 2.23
C ASN A 23 -10.43 -6.93 2.92
N ILE A 24 -9.88 -6.82 4.13
CA ILE A 24 -9.72 -5.53 4.81
C ILE A 24 -8.66 -4.69 4.08
N PHE A 25 -7.51 -5.26 3.74
CA PHE A 25 -6.43 -4.55 3.06
C PHE A 25 -6.83 -4.03 1.67
N LYS A 26 -7.76 -4.69 0.97
CA LYS A 26 -8.37 -4.16 -0.28
C LYS A 26 -9.08 -2.81 -0.10
N LYS A 27 -9.45 -2.45 1.13
CA LYS A 27 -10.14 -1.19 1.45
C LYS A 27 -9.16 -0.08 1.86
N LEU A 28 -7.89 -0.42 2.06
CA LEU A 28 -6.84 0.53 2.39
C LEU A 28 -6.23 1.08 1.10
N ASP A 29 -5.58 2.25 1.22
CA ASP A 29 -4.76 2.76 0.14
C ASP A 29 -3.53 1.89 -0.07
N VAL A 30 -3.04 1.87 -1.32
CA VAL A 30 -1.92 0.99 -1.70
C VAL A 30 -0.67 1.25 -0.85
N VAL A 31 -0.46 2.50 -0.45
CA VAL A 31 0.67 2.89 0.39
C VAL A 31 0.50 2.40 1.81
N ASP A 32 -0.70 2.42 2.37
CA ASP A 32 -0.97 1.87 3.71
C ASP A 32 -0.72 0.35 3.76
N VAL A 33 -1.03 -0.36 2.67
CA VAL A 33 -0.72 -1.79 2.57
C VAL A 33 0.79 -2.03 2.53
N ILE A 34 1.52 -1.32 1.66
CA ILE A 34 2.97 -1.51 1.44
C ILE A 34 3.79 -1.02 2.63
N MET A 35 3.44 0.12 3.21
CA MET A 35 4.26 0.84 4.17
C MET A 35 3.77 0.66 5.62
N GLY A 36 2.50 0.26 5.80
CA GLY A 36 1.90 0.01 7.11
C GLY A 36 1.65 -1.47 7.34
N ALA A 37 0.53 -1.97 6.82
CA ALA A 37 -0.01 -3.28 7.16
C ALA A 37 0.99 -4.43 6.93
N SER A 38 1.72 -4.42 5.80
CA SER A 38 2.68 -5.48 5.49
C SER A 38 3.87 -5.56 6.46
N ARG A 39 4.11 -4.54 7.29
CA ARG A 39 5.25 -4.46 8.20
C ARG A 39 4.92 -4.78 9.66
N VAL A 40 3.65 -5.06 9.95
CA VAL A 40 3.19 -5.31 11.33
C VAL A 40 3.65 -6.68 11.83
N CYS A 41 3.35 -7.75 11.09
CA CYS A 41 3.74 -9.12 11.43
C CYS A 41 3.74 -10.02 10.19
N ILE A 42 4.22 -11.26 10.34
CA ILE A 42 4.31 -12.21 9.21
C ILE A 42 2.94 -12.55 8.61
N THR A 43 1.89 -12.70 9.43
CA THR A 43 0.53 -12.99 8.95
C THR A 43 0.02 -11.86 8.05
N TRP A 44 0.22 -10.61 8.47
CA TRP A 44 -0.19 -9.44 7.71
C TRP A 44 0.68 -9.23 6.46
N PHE A 45 1.98 -9.51 6.55
CA PHE A 45 2.87 -9.55 5.38
C PHE A 45 2.36 -10.54 4.32
N LEU A 46 1.98 -11.74 4.72
CA LEU A 46 1.45 -12.76 3.81
C LEU A 46 0.07 -12.39 3.25
N ALA A 47 -0.81 -11.79 4.05
CA ALA A 47 -2.11 -11.29 3.58
C ALA A 47 -1.94 -10.15 2.56
N SER A 48 -0.94 -9.28 2.76
CA SER A 48 -0.64 -8.18 1.84
C SER A 48 -0.22 -8.67 0.44
N HIS A 49 0.27 -9.89 0.29
CA HIS A 49 0.62 -10.49 -1.01
C HIS A 49 -0.56 -11.14 -1.74
N ASN A 50 -1.79 -11.00 -1.23
CA ASN A 50 -2.96 -11.56 -1.90
C ASN A 50 -3.18 -10.86 -3.24
N LYS A 51 -3.13 -11.62 -4.34
CA LYS A 51 -3.26 -11.14 -5.73
C LYS A 51 -4.49 -10.25 -5.95
N THR A 52 -5.59 -10.55 -5.25
CA THR A 52 -6.84 -9.80 -5.40
C THR A 52 -6.79 -8.37 -4.87
N ILE A 53 -5.78 -8.02 -4.04
CA ILE A 53 -5.49 -6.64 -3.63
C ILE A 53 -4.91 -5.84 -4.81
N TRP A 54 -4.10 -6.49 -5.64
CA TRP A 54 -3.25 -5.82 -6.63
C TRP A 54 -3.82 -5.77 -8.04
N ASN A 55 -5.00 -6.36 -8.28
CA ASN A 55 -5.65 -6.32 -9.60
C ASN A 55 -5.94 -4.89 -10.07
N THR A 56 -6.21 -3.97 -9.14
CA THR A 56 -6.50 -2.57 -9.43
C THR A 56 -5.76 -1.69 -8.44
N ILE A 57 -4.83 -0.88 -8.95
CA ILE A 57 -4.04 0.04 -8.14
C ILE A 57 -4.62 1.44 -8.30
N LYS A 58 -5.01 2.04 -7.17
CA LYS A 58 -5.46 3.42 -7.11
C LYS A 58 -4.40 4.25 -6.40
N LEU A 59 -3.81 5.20 -7.12
CA LEU A 59 -2.85 6.18 -6.62
C LEU A 59 -3.59 7.51 -6.44
N ASN A 60 -4.68 7.47 -5.67
CA ASN A 60 -5.62 8.57 -5.56
C ASN A 60 -5.18 9.62 -4.53
N ASP A 61 -4.39 9.22 -3.55
CA ASP A 61 -4.01 10.07 -2.42
C ASP A 61 -2.50 10.05 -2.18
N LEU A 62 -1.73 10.35 -3.23
CA LEU A 62 -0.30 10.62 -3.06
C LEU A 62 -0.06 11.95 -2.33
N ASP A 63 -1.07 12.82 -2.26
CA ASP A 63 -1.03 14.11 -1.58
C ASP A 63 -1.06 13.97 -0.04
N SER A 64 -1.75 12.96 0.51
CA SER A 64 -1.71 12.67 1.96
C SER A 64 -0.35 12.12 2.44
N ILE A 65 0.49 11.64 1.51
CA ILE A 65 1.89 11.28 1.76
C ILE A 65 2.79 12.54 1.75
N ILE A 66 2.33 13.61 1.09
CA ILE A 66 2.99 14.92 1.00
C ILE A 66 2.63 15.82 2.20
N LEU A 67 1.47 15.62 2.83
CA LEU A 67 0.95 16.48 3.90
C LEU A 67 1.46 16.12 5.31
N ASP A 68 2.76 16.34 5.57
CA ASP A 68 3.24 16.80 6.89
C ASP A 68 3.91 18.19 6.80
N ASN A 69 3.56 19.05 5.83
CA ASN A 69 3.87 20.47 6.00
C ASN A 69 2.98 21.41 5.18
N PRO A 70 1.99 22.09 5.79
CA PRO A 70 1.25 23.16 5.14
C PRO A 70 2.00 24.52 5.11
N PHE A 71 3.27 24.62 5.56
CA PHE A 71 3.91 25.93 5.80
C PHE A 71 5.31 26.16 5.20
N SER A 72 5.75 25.44 4.15
CA SER A 72 7.02 25.79 3.49
C SER A 72 6.92 25.94 1.97
N PRO A 73 6.81 27.17 1.44
CA PRO A 73 6.71 27.44 0.01
C PRO A 73 8.07 27.43 -0.72
N ASN A 74 9.13 26.88 -0.12
CA ASN A 74 10.49 26.88 -0.69
C ASN A 74 11.21 25.53 -0.65
N LEU A 75 10.48 24.43 -0.46
CA LEU A 75 11.09 23.11 -0.63
C LEU A 75 11.03 22.73 -2.11
N GLN A 76 12.21 22.66 -2.73
CA GLN A 76 12.39 22.15 -4.08
C GLN A 76 11.59 20.86 -4.28
N ALA A 77 11.10 20.64 -5.50
CA ALA A 77 10.27 19.53 -5.97
C ALA A 77 10.87 18.11 -5.81
N SER A 78 11.83 17.92 -4.90
CA SER A 78 12.65 16.72 -4.75
C SER A 78 12.39 15.91 -3.48
N ASP A 79 11.61 16.40 -2.51
CA ASP A 79 11.49 15.77 -1.18
C ASP A 79 10.04 15.36 -0.82
N SER A 80 9.25 14.91 -1.80
CA SER A 80 8.09 14.07 -1.50
C SER A 80 8.62 12.78 -0.87
N ARG A 81 8.32 12.55 0.41
CA ARG A 81 8.96 11.50 1.25
C ARG A 81 8.85 10.06 0.71
N TYR A 82 8.10 9.82 -0.38
CA TYR A 82 8.21 8.64 -1.21
C TYR A 82 8.05 9.00 -2.69
N GLN A 83 9.15 8.97 -3.44
CA GLN A 83 9.14 9.09 -4.90
C GLN A 83 8.22 8.02 -5.50
N LEU A 84 7.31 8.41 -6.42
CA LEU A 84 6.37 7.52 -7.11
C LEU A 84 7.03 6.21 -7.57
N ARG A 85 8.26 6.32 -8.10
CA ARG A 85 9.12 5.19 -8.51
C ARG A 85 9.31 4.13 -7.43
N LYS A 86 9.53 4.56 -6.18
CA LYS A 86 9.71 3.65 -5.05
C LYS A 86 8.42 2.93 -4.72
N ILE A 87 7.28 3.63 -4.77
CA ILE A 87 5.95 3.03 -4.58
C ILE A 87 5.68 2.00 -5.68
N LEU A 88 5.91 2.36 -6.94
CA LEU A 88 5.75 1.45 -8.09
C LEU A 88 6.67 0.23 -7.98
N ALA A 89 7.91 0.41 -7.54
CA ALA A 89 8.83 -0.71 -7.31
C ALA A 89 8.36 -1.66 -6.19
N GLU A 90 7.77 -1.13 -5.12
CA GLU A 90 7.19 -1.95 -4.05
C GLU A 90 5.92 -2.66 -4.52
N ILE A 91 5.03 -1.99 -5.26
CA ILE A 91 3.83 -2.61 -5.87
C ILE A 91 4.25 -3.85 -6.67
N ASN A 92 5.29 -3.74 -7.50
CA ASN A 92 5.80 -4.88 -8.28
C ASN A 92 6.26 -6.06 -7.40
N LYS A 93 6.82 -5.79 -6.20
CA LYS A 93 7.24 -6.85 -5.27
C LYS A 93 6.03 -7.55 -4.64
N PHE A 94 5.02 -6.80 -4.24
CA PHE A 94 3.85 -7.33 -3.54
C PHE A 94 2.85 -8.01 -4.47
N ALA A 95 2.63 -7.46 -5.67
CA ALA A 95 1.59 -7.92 -6.58
C ALA A 95 1.81 -9.36 -7.02
N ARG A 96 3.09 -9.77 -7.25
CA ARG A 96 3.49 -11.10 -7.77
C ARG A 96 2.69 -11.57 -9.00
N THR A 97 1.99 -10.63 -9.63
CA THR A 97 1.07 -10.74 -10.74
C THR A 97 1.03 -9.37 -11.39
N ILE A 98 0.62 -9.35 -12.65
CA ILE A 98 0.49 -8.14 -13.43
C ILE A 98 -0.75 -7.38 -12.91
N PRO A 99 -0.60 -6.17 -12.32
CA PRO A 99 -1.76 -5.34 -12.00
C PRO A 99 -2.47 -4.95 -13.31
N ASN A 100 -3.76 -5.21 -13.42
CA ASN A 100 -4.51 -5.02 -14.66
C ASN A 100 -4.82 -3.54 -14.95
N SER A 101 -4.83 -2.69 -13.93
CA SER A 101 -5.23 -1.29 -14.07
C SER A 101 -4.57 -0.41 -13.02
N PHE A 102 -4.04 0.73 -13.48
CA PHE A 102 -3.52 1.80 -12.65
C PHE A 102 -4.41 3.04 -12.82
N PHE A 103 -4.88 3.59 -11.72
CA PHE A 103 -5.62 4.84 -11.67
C PHE A 103 -4.78 5.89 -10.98
N PHE A 104 -4.55 7.01 -11.65
CA PHE A 104 -3.78 8.13 -11.15
C PHE A 104 -4.72 9.29 -10.82
N ASN A 105 -4.41 10.02 -9.74
CA ASN A 105 -5.04 11.31 -9.48
C ASN A 105 -4.73 12.29 -10.63
N VAL A 106 -5.65 13.19 -10.95
CA VAL A 106 -5.49 14.24 -11.98
C VAL A 106 -4.27 15.15 -11.75
N TYR A 107 -3.81 15.26 -10.50
CA TYR A 107 -2.63 16.04 -10.13
C TYR A 107 -1.32 15.23 -10.15
N CYS A 108 -1.37 13.93 -10.47
CA CYS A 108 -0.19 13.08 -10.53
C CYS A 108 0.54 13.26 -11.87
N SER A 109 1.78 13.74 -11.82
CA SER A 109 2.67 13.73 -12.97
C SER A 109 3.32 12.36 -13.12
N VAL A 110 3.14 11.73 -14.28
CA VAL A 110 3.70 10.40 -14.60
C VAL A 110 4.72 10.58 -15.73
N ALA A 111 5.98 10.27 -15.46
CA ALA A 111 7.06 10.32 -16.45
C ALA A 111 7.18 8.99 -17.21
N GLU A 112 7.90 9.00 -18.33
CA GLU A 112 8.14 7.80 -19.14
C GLU A 112 8.81 6.68 -18.33
N GLU A 113 9.73 7.02 -17.43
CA GLU A 113 10.39 6.00 -16.63
C GLU A 113 9.46 5.39 -15.57
N ASP A 114 8.43 6.12 -15.13
CA ASP A 114 7.41 5.57 -14.23
C ASP A 114 6.58 4.50 -14.96
N LEU A 115 6.23 4.77 -16.23
CA LEU A 115 5.59 3.79 -17.12
C LEU A 115 6.50 2.59 -17.37
N ALA A 116 7.81 2.80 -17.51
CA ALA A 116 8.78 1.71 -17.67
C ALA A 116 8.86 0.82 -16.41
N ILE A 117 8.75 1.38 -15.20
CA ILE A 117 8.69 0.59 -13.96
C ILE A 117 7.40 -0.25 -13.91
N ILE A 118 6.27 0.34 -14.30
CA ILE A 118 5.00 -0.38 -14.42
C ILE A 118 5.16 -1.53 -15.40
N SER A 119 5.67 -1.26 -16.61
CA SER A 119 5.90 -2.26 -17.67
C SER A 119 6.92 -3.34 -17.29
N ASN A 120 7.97 -3.02 -16.54
CA ASN A 120 8.95 -4.01 -16.09
C ASN A 120 8.36 -5.03 -15.10
N GLY A 121 7.28 -4.68 -14.40
CA GLY A 121 6.47 -5.65 -13.67
C GLY A 121 5.86 -6.71 -14.59
N TYR A 122 5.49 -6.34 -15.82
CA TYR A 122 4.97 -7.25 -16.85
C TYR A 122 6.08 -8.13 -17.43
N ALA A 123 7.26 -7.57 -17.70
CA ALA A 123 8.37 -8.28 -18.33
C ALA A 123 8.98 -9.40 -17.45
N LYS A 124 8.91 -9.29 -16.11
CA LYS A 124 9.42 -10.32 -15.18
C LYS A 124 8.52 -11.55 -15.05
N LEU A 125 7.34 -11.55 -15.67
CA LEU A 125 6.35 -12.63 -15.59
C LEU A 125 6.19 -13.40 -16.90
N CYS A 126 6.94 -13.02 -17.95
CA CYS A 126 7.05 -13.73 -19.22
C CYS A 126 8.27 -14.66 -19.24
#